data_AF-A0A832U3N3-F1
#
_entry.id   AF-A0A832U3N3-F1
#
_cell.length_a   1.000
_cell.length_b   1.000
_cell.length_c   1.000
_cell.angle_alpha   90.00
_cell.angle_beta   90.00
_cell.angle_gamma   90.00
#
_symmetry.space_group_name_H-M   'P 1'
#
loop_
_entity.id
_entity.type
_entity.pdbx_description
1 polymer ?
#
loop_
_entity_poly.entity_id
_entity_poly.type
_entity_poly.pdbx_seq_one_letter_code
_entity_poly.pdbx_strand_id
1 'polypeptide(L)'
;MKIGIVSDGAYGDRAYEIIREKFPAEWIMAPFPQSIMVDDLELPLPDCDLYISYVRHPDVALAIIDKQKPVILGVSFGPGFLRQAKGINENIVAAPTMCSLEDNTWIPEINEFAKVFGRPVFDVTVKDDGTIEQVRVLRGSPCGSTVEASKELPGTTLSAEQLRHYGLRICHFCRAPRLGKTCDKEVSGLLHIRELVRAIAAVSPIVAERVKPFTEEMERVIEEKMHRA
;
A
#
# COMPACT_ATOMS: atom_id res chain seq x y z
N MET A 1 -1.66 -6.42 -18.93
CA MET A 1 -1.70 -7.02 -17.58
C MET A 1 -3.10 -6.88 -17.01
N LYS A 2 -3.83 -7.98 -16.86
CA LYS A 2 -5.15 -8.10 -16.24
C LYS A 2 -5.00 -8.47 -14.77
N ILE A 3 -5.69 -7.77 -13.87
CA ILE A 3 -5.54 -7.92 -12.42
C ILE A 3 -6.82 -8.49 -11.80
N GLY A 4 -6.72 -9.59 -11.06
CA GLY A 4 -7.82 -10.13 -10.26
C GLY A 4 -7.79 -9.58 -8.84
N ILE A 5 -8.81 -8.83 -8.43
CA ILE A 5 -8.95 -8.34 -7.06
C ILE A 5 -9.86 -9.32 -6.31
N VAL A 6 -9.27 -10.10 -5.40
CA VAL A 6 -10.00 -11.14 -4.66
C VAL A 6 -10.37 -10.61 -3.28
N SER A 7 -11.66 -10.61 -2.97
CA SER A 7 -12.21 -10.06 -1.74
C SER A 7 -13.20 -11.03 -1.11
N ASP A 8 -13.33 -10.98 0.22
CA ASP A 8 -14.36 -11.68 0.99
C ASP A 8 -15.51 -10.73 1.42
N GLY A 9 -15.58 -9.55 0.80
CA GLY A 9 -16.57 -8.51 1.04
C GLY A 9 -16.15 -7.45 2.06
N ALA A 10 -15.10 -7.65 2.84
CA ALA A 10 -14.68 -6.68 3.85
C ALA A 10 -13.74 -5.59 3.31
N TYR A 11 -12.85 -5.96 2.39
CA TYR A 11 -11.79 -5.08 1.87
C TYR A 11 -11.61 -5.22 0.37
N GLY A 12 -10.92 -4.27 -0.24
CA GLY A 12 -10.53 -4.33 -1.66
C GLY A 12 -11.51 -3.63 -2.60
N ASP A 13 -12.72 -3.30 -2.16
CA ASP A 13 -13.75 -2.58 -2.94
C ASP A 13 -13.20 -1.29 -3.56
N ARG A 14 -12.65 -0.40 -2.72
CA ARG A 14 -12.09 0.87 -3.19
C ARG A 14 -10.80 0.67 -3.98
N ALA A 15 -10.04 -0.38 -3.68
CA ALA A 15 -8.84 -0.70 -4.45
C ALA A 15 -9.22 -1.14 -5.87
N TYR A 16 -10.25 -1.96 -6.03
CA TYR A 16 -10.78 -2.35 -7.33
C TYR A 16 -11.24 -1.14 -8.14
N GLU A 17 -12.03 -0.26 -7.54
CA GLU A 17 -12.55 0.95 -8.20
C GLU A 17 -11.44 1.86 -8.74
N ILE A 18 -10.31 1.95 -8.05
CA ILE A 18 -9.17 2.78 -8.44
C ILE A 18 -8.25 2.04 -9.43
N ILE A 19 -7.97 0.75 -9.17
CA ILE A 19 -7.08 -0.04 -10.02
C ILE A 19 -7.67 -0.20 -11.42
N ARG A 20 -8.99 -0.37 -11.55
CA ARG A 20 -9.66 -0.52 -12.84
C ARG A 20 -9.55 0.72 -13.75
N GLU A 21 -9.24 1.89 -13.19
CA GLU A 21 -8.99 3.11 -13.98
C GLU A 21 -7.66 3.06 -14.73
N LYS A 22 -6.75 2.17 -14.33
CA LYS A 22 -5.38 2.07 -14.86
C LYS A 22 -5.06 0.71 -15.48
N PHE A 23 -5.73 -0.35 -15.02
CA PHE A 23 -5.53 -1.72 -15.50
C PHE A 23 -6.88 -2.40 -15.76
N PRO A 24 -6.99 -3.29 -16.75
CA PRO A 24 -8.09 -4.24 -16.81
C PRO A 24 -8.16 -5.02 -15.50
N ALA A 25 -9.29 -4.93 -14.78
CA ALA A 25 -9.44 -5.52 -13.46
C ALA A 25 -10.73 -6.34 -13.33
N GLU A 26 -10.63 -7.49 -12.68
CA GLU A 26 -11.76 -8.36 -12.33
C GLU A 26 -12.02 -8.27 -10.83
N TRP A 27 -13.29 -8.06 -10.47
CA TRP A 27 -13.72 -8.18 -9.09
C TRP A 27 -14.13 -9.63 -8.81
N ILE A 28 -13.47 -10.28 -7.86
CA ILE A 28 -13.67 -11.68 -7.55
C ILE A 28 -14.13 -11.80 -6.10
N MET A 29 -15.34 -12.33 -5.91
CA MET A 29 -15.89 -12.58 -4.59
C MET A 29 -15.60 -13.99 -4.13
N ALA A 30 -14.78 -14.09 -3.10
CA ALA A 30 -14.41 -15.32 -2.45
C ALA A 30 -15.31 -15.57 -1.22
N PRO A 31 -15.55 -16.84 -0.86
CA PRO A 31 -16.24 -17.16 0.37
C PRO A 31 -15.41 -16.73 1.59
N PHE A 32 -16.10 -16.45 2.70
CA PHE A 32 -15.49 -16.33 4.03
C PHE A 32 -15.96 -17.50 4.89
N PRO A 33 -15.22 -18.62 4.91
CA PRO A 33 -15.56 -19.78 5.72
C PRO A 33 -15.64 -19.43 7.21
N GLN A 34 -16.58 -20.04 7.93
CA GLN A 34 -16.70 -19.86 9.37
C GLN A 34 -15.78 -20.78 10.18
N SER A 35 -15.39 -21.93 9.61
CA SER A 35 -14.40 -22.81 10.20
C SER A 35 -13.00 -22.20 10.07
N ILE A 36 -12.10 -22.55 11.00
CA ILE A 36 -10.70 -22.08 10.99
C ILE A 36 -9.87 -22.78 9.91
N MET A 37 -10.27 -24.00 9.56
CA MET A 37 -9.69 -24.80 8.49
C MET A 37 -10.80 -25.24 7.54
N VAL A 38 -10.49 -25.24 6.25
CA VAL A 38 -11.39 -25.74 5.20
C VAL A 38 -10.65 -26.76 4.36
N ASP A 39 -11.17 -27.98 4.33
CA ASP A 39 -10.73 -29.01 3.40
C ASP A 39 -11.39 -28.76 2.03
N ASP A 40 -10.65 -28.98 0.94
CA ASP A 40 -11.13 -28.91 -0.45
C ASP A 40 -11.82 -27.59 -0.85
N LEU A 41 -11.19 -26.45 -0.51
CA LEU A 41 -11.66 -25.14 -0.95
C LEU A 41 -11.36 -24.91 -2.45
N GLU A 42 -12.34 -25.20 -3.30
CA GLU A 42 -12.28 -24.80 -4.71
C GLU A 42 -12.67 -23.33 -4.89
N LEU A 43 -11.70 -22.52 -5.32
CA LEU A 43 -11.93 -21.13 -5.70
C LEU A 43 -11.83 -20.99 -7.24
N PRO A 44 -12.95 -20.86 -7.96
CA PRO A 44 -12.93 -20.61 -9.40
C PRO A 44 -12.41 -19.19 -9.64
N LEU A 45 -11.13 -19.09 -9.99
CA LEU A 45 -10.48 -17.83 -10.30
C LEU A 45 -10.38 -17.65 -11.82
N PRO A 46 -10.86 -16.53 -12.39
CA PRO A 46 -10.69 -16.23 -13.81
C PRO A 46 -9.20 -16.01 -14.10
N ASP A 47 -8.73 -16.40 -15.29
CA ASP A 47 -7.33 -16.22 -15.65
C ASP A 47 -6.95 -14.73 -15.68
N CYS A 48 -5.96 -14.39 -14.85
CA CYS A 48 -5.41 -13.06 -14.65
C CYS A 48 -3.88 -13.15 -14.59
N ASP A 49 -3.21 -12.05 -14.90
CA ASP A 49 -1.75 -11.95 -14.87
C ASP A 49 -1.22 -11.73 -13.44
N LEU A 50 -2.02 -11.08 -12.59
CA LEU A 50 -1.71 -10.77 -11.20
C LEU A 50 -2.97 -10.86 -10.35
N TYR A 51 -2.88 -11.48 -9.16
CA TYR A 51 -3.93 -11.39 -8.16
C TYR A 51 -3.53 -10.49 -7.00
N ILE A 52 -4.48 -9.70 -6.51
CA ILE A 52 -4.35 -8.96 -5.26
C ILE A 52 -5.37 -9.54 -4.29
N SER A 53 -4.87 -10.15 -3.22
CA SER A 53 -5.71 -10.80 -2.23
C SER A 53 -5.99 -9.87 -1.06
N TYR A 54 -7.28 -9.59 -0.84
CA TYR A 54 -7.81 -8.88 0.32
C TYR A 54 -8.65 -9.78 1.24
N VAL A 55 -8.60 -11.09 1.03
CA VAL A 55 -9.33 -12.07 1.85
C VAL A 55 -8.72 -12.19 3.24
N ARG A 56 -9.54 -12.46 4.24
CA ARG A 56 -9.09 -12.58 5.64
C ARG A 56 -8.95 -14.01 6.13
N HIS A 57 -9.29 -15.00 5.32
CA HIS A 57 -9.13 -16.41 5.67
C HIS A 57 -7.85 -16.98 5.05
N PRO A 58 -6.94 -17.60 5.85
CA PRO A 58 -5.66 -18.09 5.36
C PRO A 58 -5.81 -19.16 4.25
N ASP A 59 -6.74 -20.11 4.41
CA ASP A 59 -6.93 -21.16 3.38
C ASP A 59 -7.47 -20.61 2.06
N VAL A 60 -8.30 -19.56 2.10
CA VAL A 60 -8.75 -18.86 0.88
C VAL A 60 -7.55 -18.17 0.21
N ALA A 61 -6.67 -17.55 1.00
CA ALA A 61 -5.43 -16.99 0.46
C ALA A 61 -4.53 -18.07 -0.16
N LEU A 62 -4.40 -19.24 0.48
CA LEU A 62 -3.63 -20.37 -0.06
C LEU A 62 -4.25 -20.92 -1.36
N ALA A 63 -5.57 -21.00 -1.46
CA ALA A 63 -6.26 -21.42 -2.70
C ALA A 63 -6.02 -20.45 -3.86
N ILE A 64 -5.90 -19.15 -3.59
CA ILE A 64 -5.48 -18.15 -4.61
C ILE A 64 -4.04 -18.41 -5.04
N ILE A 65 -3.17 -18.63 -4.05
CA ILE A 65 -1.73 -18.86 -4.24
C ILE A 65 -1.46 -20.12 -5.08
N ASP A 66 -2.24 -21.17 -4.87
CA ASP A 66 -2.13 -22.47 -5.56
C ASP A 66 -2.36 -22.37 -7.08
N LYS A 67 -2.92 -21.26 -7.58
CA LYS A 67 -3.03 -20.98 -9.03
C LYS A 67 -1.70 -20.73 -9.74
N GLN A 68 -0.57 -20.66 -9.01
CA GLN A 68 0.77 -20.46 -9.58
C GLN A 68 0.90 -19.18 -10.44
N LYS A 69 0.13 -18.15 -10.10
CA LYS A 69 0.22 -16.81 -10.69
C LYS A 69 0.85 -15.83 -9.68
N PRO A 70 1.42 -14.71 -10.13
CA PRO A 70 1.84 -13.63 -9.24
C PRO A 70 0.73 -13.20 -8.26
N VAL A 71 1.07 -13.06 -6.98
CA VAL A 71 0.13 -12.62 -5.93
C VAL A 71 0.72 -11.51 -5.08
N ILE A 72 -0.04 -10.42 -4.89
CA ILE A 72 0.18 -9.46 -3.81
C ILE A 72 -0.81 -9.75 -2.68
N LEU A 73 -0.30 -10.00 -1.48
CA LEU A 73 -1.11 -10.16 -0.27
C LEU A 73 -1.38 -8.78 0.37
N GLY A 74 -2.57 -8.24 0.15
CA GLY A 74 -3.03 -7.00 0.79
C GLY A 74 -3.43 -7.20 2.26
N VAL A 75 -3.76 -8.43 2.63
CA VAL A 75 -3.90 -8.92 4.01
C VAL A 75 -2.77 -9.91 4.28
N SER A 76 -1.94 -9.62 5.30
CA SER A 76 -0.86 -10.52 5.72
C SER A 76 -1.29 -11.35 6.93
N PHE A 77 -0.80 -12.59 6.97
CA PHE A 77 -1.00 -13.51 8.10
C PHE A 77 0.28 -13.66 8.94
N GLY A 78 1.31 -12.87 8.62
CA GLY A 78 2.62 -12.87 9.25
C GLY A 78 3.65 -13.75 8.54
N PRO A 79 4.91 -13.73 9.02
CA PRO A 79 6.04 -14.32 8.30
C PRO A 79 5.98 -15.85 8.19
N GLY A 80 5.35 -16.53 9.16
CA GLY A 80 5.15 -17.98 9.10
C GLY A 80 4.28 -18.40 7.92
N PHE A 81 3.14 -17.74 7.74
CA PHE A 81 2.27 -17.95 6.58
C PHE A 81 2.97 -17.60 5.28
N LEU A 82 3.69 -16.47 5.23
CA LEU A 82 4.40 -16.08 4.00
C LEU A 82 5.44 -17.12 3.59
N ARG A 83 6.15 -17.75 4.54
CA ARG A 83 7.08 -18.86 4.23
C ARG A 83 6.35 -20.07 3.66
N GLN A 84 5.21 -20.45 4.24
CA GLN A 84 4.38 -21.53 3.72
C GLN A 84 3.87 -21.23 2.31
N ALA A 85 3.31 -20.04 2.11
CA ALA A 85 2.82 -19.54 0.83
C ALA A 85 3.90 -19.59 -0.25
N LYS A 86 5.12 -19.13 0.07
CA LYS A 86 6.27 -19.18 -0.84
C LYS A 86 6.74 -20.60 -1.18
N GLY A 87 6.49 -21.57 -0.29
CA GLY A 87 6.72 -22.98 -0.57
C GLY A 87 5.75 -23.56 -1.60
N ILE A 88 4.59 -22.95 -1.79
CA ILE A 88 3.60 -23.33 -2.81
C ILE A 88 3.86 -22.59 -4.11
N ASN A 89 4.09 -21.28 -4.06
CA ASN A 89 4.34 -20.43 -5.22
C ASN A 89 5.32 -19.32 -4.81
N GLU A 90 6.47 -19.24 -5.49
CA GLU A 90 7.51 -18.26 -5.14
C GLU A 90 7.17 -16.83 -5.55
N ASN A 91 6.19 -16.64 -6.45
CA ASN A 91 5.79 -15.35 -7.01
C ASN A 91 4.80 -14.60 -6.11
N ILE A 92 5.16 -14.45 -4.83
CA ILE A 92 4.30 -13.82 -3.82
C ILE A 92 5.05 -12.70 -3.10
N VAL A 93 4.37 -11.55 -3.01
CA VAL A 93 4.82 -10.42 -2.19
C VAL A 93 3.76 -10.07 -1.14
N ALA A 94 4.20 -9.96 0.10
CA ALA A 94 3.43 -9.39 1.20
C ALA A 94 4.24 -8.21 1.76
N ALA A 95 4.07 -7.03 1.16
CA ALA A 95 4.71 -5.83 1.67
C ALA A 95 4.08 -5.44 3.02
N PRO A 96 4.84 -4.84 3.96
CA PRO A 96 4.30 -4.39 5.25
C PRO A 96 3.09 -3.46 5.10
N THR A 97 3.06 -2.68 4.01
CA THR A 97 1.89 -1.92 3.57
C THR A 97 1.79 -2.00 2.04
N MET A 98 0.59 -1.83 1.48
CA MET A 98 0.46 -1.64 0.02
C MET A 98 1.20 -0.38 -0.47
N CYS A 99 1.44 0.58 0.43
CA CYS A 99 2.15 1.83 0.16
C CYS A 99 3.67 1.70 0.33
N SER A 100 4.18 0.50 0.65
CA SER A 100 5.61 0.18 0.70
C SER A 100 5.98 -0.85 -0.36
N LEU A 101 5.08 -1.10 -1.32
CA LEU A 101 5.36 -1.97 -2.44
C LEU A 101 6.33 -1.29 -3.41
N GLU A 102 7.35 -2.05 -3.81
CA GLU A 102 8.42 -1.59 -4.68
C GLU A 102 8.27 -2.11 -6.10
N ASP A 103 8.83 -1.36 -7.06
CA ASP A 103 8.80 -1.66 -8.50
C ASP A 103 10.06 -2.40 -9.00
N ASN A 104 10.85 -2.95 -8.08
CA ASN A 104 12.09 -3.66 -8.36
C ASN A 104 12.16 -5.04 -7.68
N THR A 105 11.01 -5.70 -7.53
CA THR A 105 10.91 -7.10 -7.09
C THR A 105 11.42 -8.05 -8.17
N TRP A 106 11.52 -9.35 -7.84
CA TRP A 106 11.85 -10.39 -8.83
C TRP A 106 10.67 -10.77 -9.75
N ILE A 107 9.48 -10.16 -9.55
CA ILE A 107 8.23 -10.53 -10.24
C ILE A 107 7.80 -9.37 -11.16
N PRO A 108 7.94 -9.50 -12.49
CA PRO A 108 7.68 -8.40 -13.44
C PRO A 108 6.29 -7.78 -13.34
N GLU A 109 5.25 -8.59 -13.12
CA GLU A 109 3.85 -8.15 -13.03
C GLU A 109 3.62 -7.27 -11.80
N ILE A 110 4.25 -7.62 -10.67
CA ILE A 110 4.21 -6.81 -9.46
C ILE A 110 4.95 -5.49 -9.68
N ASN A 111 6.06 -5.51 -10.41
CA ASN A 111 6.80 -4.29 -10.74
C ASN A 111 5.98 -3.35 -11.62
N GLU A 112 5.28 -3.88 -12.63
CA GLU A 112 4.41 -3.09 -13.50
C GLU A 112 3.24 -2.47 -12.73
N PHE A 113 2.63 -3.22 -11.81
CA PHE A 113 1.64 -2.69 -10.88
C PHE A 113 2.25 -1.58 -10.00
N ALA A 114 3.43 -1.83 -9.44
CA ALA A 114 4.12 -0.95 -8.51
C ALA A 114 4.64 0.35 -9.14
N LYS A 115 4.74 0.46 -10.47
CA LYS A 115 4.98 1.74 -11.15
C LYS A 115 3.80 2.71 -11.01
N VAL A 116 2.58 2.19 -10.84
CA VAL A 116 1.35 2.99 -10.73
C VAL A 116 0.85 3.06 -9.29
N PHE A 117 0.94 1.96 -8.55
CA PHE A 117 0.44 1.85 -7.18
C PHE A 117 1.48 1.24 -6.23
N GLY A 118 1.91 1.97 -5.23
CA GLY A 118 2.96 1.49 -4.33
C GLY A 118 3.54 2.60 -3.47
N ARG A 119 4.86 2.63 -3.32
CA ARG A 119 5.58 3.70 -2.63
C ARG A 119 5.21 5.07 -3.21
N PRO A 120 4.62 6.01 -2.44
CA PRO A 120 4.14 7.27 -3.01
C PRO A 120 5.25 8.06 -3.71
N VAL A 121 4.91 8.72 -4.81
CA VAL A 121 5.79 9.65 -5.52
C VAL A 121 5.02 10.91 -5.82
N PHE A 122 5.62 12.06 -5.52
CA PHE A 122 5.01 13.37 -5.64
C PHE A 122 5.82 14.27 -6.57
N ASP A 123 5.12 15.08 -7.33
CA ASP A 123 5.63 16.27 -7.99
C ASP A 123 5.09 17.49 -7.23
N VAL A 124 5.98 18.34 -6.72
CA VAL A 124 5.65 19.39 -5.75
C VAL A 124 6.26 20.74 -6.14
N THR A 125 5.54 21.80 -5.83
CA THR A 125 6.03 23.18 -5.94
C THR A 125 5.90 23.85 -4.57
N VAL A 126 7.01 24.43 -4.09
CA VAL A 126 7.10 25.00 -2.75
C VAL A 126 7.80 26.35 -2.82
N LYS A 127 7.27 27.35 -2.10
CA LYS A 127 7.87 28.68 -1.97
C LYS A 127 9.01 28.69 -0.96
N ASP A 128 9.86 29.71 -1.03
CA ASP A 128 10.95 29.93 -0.08
C ASP A 128 10.45 30.10 1.37
N ASP A 129 9.23 30.61 1.58
CA ASP A 129 8.62 30.72 2.90
C ASP A 129 8.11 29.37 3.46
N GLY A 130 8.20 28.29 2.67
CA GLY A 130 7.76 26.93 3.03
C GLY A 130 6.32 26.62 2.66
N THR A 131 5.60 27.53 2.00
CA THR A 131 4.24 27.29 1.51
C THR A 131 4.24 26.28 0.36
N ILE A 132 3.47 25.22 0.50
CA ILE A 132 3.23 24.22 -0.55
C ILE A 132 2.22 24.81 -1.53
N GLU A 133 2.64 25.14 -2.76
CA GLU A 133 1.75 25.68 -3.78
C GLU A 133 0.98 24.59 -4.52
N GLN A 134 1.66 23.51 -4.87
CA GLN A 134 1.08 22.44 -5.66
C GLN A 134 1.63 21.09 -5.22
N VAL A 135 0.76 20.08 -5.21
CA VAL A 135 1.14 18.68 -5.05
C VAL A 135 0.39 17.87 -6.10
N ARG A 136 1.14 17.14 -6.94
CA ARG A 136 0.62 16.15 -7.88
C ARG A 136 1.11 14.78 -7.45
N VAL A 137 0.19 13.85 -7.28
CA VAL A 137 0.51 12.45 -6.98
C VAL A 137 0.83 11.74 -8.28
N LEU A 138 2.10 11.34 -8.47
CA LEU A 138 2.56 10.58 -9.64
C LEU A 138 2.32 9.08 -9.45
N ARG A 139 2.53 8.60 -8.22
CA ARG A 139 2.24 7.24 -7.78
C ARG A 139 1.64 7.30 -6.38
N GLY A 140 0.59 6.52 -6.12
CA GLY A 140 -0.12 6.53 -4.85
C GLY A 140 -0.53 5.15 -4.36
N SER A 141 -1.24 5.12 -3.23
CA SER A 141 -1.78 3.89 -2.68
C SER A 141 -2.93 3.38 -3.55
N PRO A 142 -3.07 2.05 -3.73
CA PRO A 142 -4.19 1.49 -4.50
C PRO A 142 -5.53 1.74 -3.82
N CYS A 143 -5.54 1.98 -2.50
CA CYS A 143 -6.75 2.39 -1.82
C CYS A 143 -7.06 3.89 -1.99
N GLY A 144 -6.23 4.71 -2.64
CA GLY A 144 -6.53 6.13 -2.88
C GLY A 144 -6.31 7.07 -1.70
N SER A 145 -5.80 6.58 -0.56
CA SER A 145 -5.51 7.44 0.60
C SER A 145 -4.52 8.56 0.25
N THR A 146 -3.53 8.27 -0.60
CA THR A 146 -2.53 9.25 -1.05
C THR A 146 -3.19 10.42 -1.76
N VAL A 147 -4.07 10.13 -2.72
CA VAL A 147 -4.74 11.16 -3.53
C VAL A 147 -5.68 11.98 -2.65
N GLU A 148 -6.51 11.35 -1.83
CA GLU A 148 -7.47 12.06 -0.98
C GLU A 148 -6.78 12.95 0.07
N ALA A 149 -5.76 12.45 0.76
CA ALA A 149 -5.05 13.26 1.76
C ALA A 149 -4.24 14.40 1.11
N SER A 150 -3.68 14.19 -0.08
CA SER A 150 -2.82 15.21 -0.74
C SER A 150 -3.59 16.44 -1.22
N LYS A 151 -4.92 16.33 -1.39
CA LYS A 151 -5.79 17.48 -1.74
C LYS A 151 -5.75 18.59 -0.68
N GLU A 152 -5.40 18.27 0.56
CA GLU A 152 -5.35 19.21 1.68
C GLU A 152 -3.99 19.93 1.83
N LEU A 153 -2.98 19.57 1.04
CA LEU A 153 -1.63 20.13 1.15
C LEU A 153 -1.45 21.52 0.52
N PRO A 154 -2.00 21.83 -0.67
CA PRO A 154 -1.84 23.16 -1.28
C PRO A 154 -2.35 24.28 -0.38
N GLY A 155 -1.56 25.36 -0.27
CA GLY A 155 -1.85 26.52 0.58
C GLY A 155 -1.39 26.36 2.03
N THR A 156 -0.82 25.22 2.42
CA THR A 156 -0.31 24.98 3.77
C THR A 156 1.21 25.21 3.86
N THR A 157 1.72 25.55 5.05
CA THR A 157 3.17 25.71 5.27
C THR A 157 3.77 24.43 5.80
N LEU A 158 4.91 24.02 5.24
CA LEU A 158 5.64 22.85 5.71
C LEU A 158 6.08 23.03 7.18
N SER A 159 5.58 22.17 8.04
CA SER A 159 5.91 22.13 9.46
C SER A 159 5.72 20.71 10.01
N ALA A 160 6.30 20.42 11.18
CA ALA A 160 6.08 19.13 11.85
C ALA A 160 4.60 18.88 12.19
N GLU A 161 3.84 19.93 12.51
CA GLU A 161 2.40 19.84 12.75
C GLU A 161 1.65 19.44 11.47
N GLN A 162 1.96 20.11 10.35
CA GLN A 162 1.31 19.81 9.08
C GLN A 162 1.65 18.41 8.57
N LEU A 163 2.89 17.95 8.77
CA LEU A 163 3.28 16.58 8.43
C LEU A 163 2.54 15.55 9.29
N ARG A 164 2.40 15.79 10.61
CA ARG A 164 1.58 14.93 11.48
C ARG A 164 0.12 14.90 11.03
N HIS A 165 -0.46 16.06 10.72
CA HIS A 165 -1.81 16.15 10.18
C HIS A 165 -1.94 15.31 8.90
N TYR A 166 -1.05 15.49 7.94
CA TYR A 166 -1.03 14.72 6.69
C TYR A 166 -0.96 13.21 6.94
N GLY A 167 -0.06 12.75 7.82
CA GLY A 167 0.02 11.34 8.22
C GLY A 167 -1.29 10.81 8.81
N LEU A 168 -1.97 11.60 9.65
CA LEU A 168 -3.28 11.26 10.19
C LEU A 168 -4.36 11.19 9.11
N ARG A 169 -4.33 12.09 8.11
CA ARG A 169 -5.26 12.05 6.96
C ARG A 169 -5.04 10.80 6.13
N ILE A 170 -3.81 10.37 5.91
CA ILE A 170 -3.51 9.08 5.28
C ILE A 170 -4.15 7.92 6.07
N CYS A 171 -3.95 7.87 7.39
CA CYS A 171 -4.56 6.86 8.26
C CYS A 171 -6.10 6.87 8.21
N HIS A 172 -6.68 8.06 8.19
CA HIS A 172 -8.14 8.27 8.13
C HIS A 172 -8.72 7.73 6.83
N PHE A 173 -8.11 8.07 5.70
CA PHE A 173 -8.59 7.60 4.40
C PHE A 173 -8.22 6.15 4.14
N CYS A 174 -7.16 5.59 4.74
CA CYS A 174 -6.76 4.19 4.53
C CYS A 174 -7.87 3.19 4.95
N ARG A 175 -8.13 2.20 4.10
CA ARG A 175 -9.16 1.16 4.29
C ARG A 175 -8.68 -0.10 5.00
N ALA A 176 -7.39 -0.21 5.30
CA ALA A 176 -6.90 -1.30 6.14
C ALA A 176 -7.66 -1.33 7.50
N PRO A 177 -7.77 -2.48 8.17
CA PRO A 177 -8.26 -2.48 9.55
C PRO A 177 -7.34 -1.68 10.48
N ARG A 178 -7.90 -1.20 11.60
CA ARG A 178 -7.11 -0.51 12.63
C ARG A 178 -6.37 -1.47 13.56
N LEU A 179 -6.86 -2.71 13.66
CA LEU A 179 -6.34 -3.77 14.53
C LEU A 179 -6.17 -5.03 13.68
N GLY A 180 -5.05 -5.74 13.85
CA GLY A 180 -4.76 -6.99 13.14
C GLY A 180 -3.43 -6.96 12.39
N LYS A 181 -3.15 -8.02 11.63
CA LYS A 181 -1.90 -8.25 10.89
C LYS A 181 -1.93 -7.76 9.43
N THR A 182 -2.80 -6.81 9.12
CA THR A 182 -2.88 -6.17 7.79
C THR A 182 -1.89 -5.02 7.66
N CYS A 183 -1.86 -4.39 6.48
CA CYS A 183 -1.25 -3.09 6.22
C CYS A 183 -1.26 -2.14 7.45
N ASP A 184 -0.08 -1.86 8.01
CA ASP A 184 0.08 -0.96 9.17
C ASP A 184 -0.20 0.48 8.74
N LYS A 185 -1.24 1.08 9.32
CA LYS A 185 -1.67 2.45 8.98
C LYS A 185 -0.68 3.50 9.42
N GLU A 186 -0.06 3.32 10.57
CA GLU A 186 0.90 4.27 11.09
C GLU A 186 2.14 4.27 10.21
N VAL A 187 2.67 3.08 9.89
CA VAL A 187 3.77 2.95 8.92
C VAL A 187 3.36 3.55 7.57
N SER A 188 2.14 3.29 7.10
CA SER A 188 1.64 3.91 5.87
C SER A 188 1.70 5.45 5.94
N GLY A 189 1.21 6.06 7.02
CA GLY A 189 1.25 7.51 7.21
C GLY A 189 2.68 8.07 7.23
N LEU A 190 3.59 7.41 7.96
CA LEU A 190 4.99 7.83 8.04
C LEU A 190 5.71 7.69 6.69
N LEU A 191 5.45 6.63 5.93
CA LEU A 191 5.98 6.47 4.58
C LEU A 191 5.52 7.60 3.64
N HIS A 192 4.27 8.03 3.74
CA HIS A 192 3.78 9.15 2.93
C HIS A 192 4.44 10.47 3.30
N ILE A 193 4.63 10.73 4.60
CA ILE A 193 5.37 11.90 5.08
C ILE A 193 6.80 11.86 4.52
N ARG A 194 7.48 10.71 4.63
CA ARG A 194 8.84 10.53 4.12
C ARG A 194 8.95 10.86 2.64
N GLU A 195 8.11 10.26 1.80
CA GLU A 195 8.20 10.50 0.35
C GLU A 195 7.77 11.93 -0.04
N LEU A 196 6.84 12.54 0.70
CA LEU A 196 6.51 13.96 0.52
C LEU A 196 7.71 14.86 0.83
N VAL A 197 8.36 14.67 1.98
CA VAL A 197 9.53 15.49 2.35
C VAL A 197 10.69 15.25 1.40
N ARG A 198 10.89 14.02 0.90
CA ARG A 198 11.88 13.73 -0.15
C ARG A 198 11.60 14.50 -1.43
N ALA A 199 10.35 14.54 -1.88
CA ALA A 199 9.96 15.33 -3.05
C ALA A 199 10.22 16.82 -2.83
N ILE A 200 9.92 17.35 -1.63
CA ILE A 200 10.20 18.74 -1.28
C ILE A 200 11.71 19.00 -1.23
N ALA A 201 12.50 18.12 -0.63
CA ALA A 201 13.95 18.25 -0.54
C ALA A 201 14.61 18.25 -1.92
N ALA A 202 14.05 17.53 -2.90
CA ALA A 202 14.54 17.53 -4.27
C ALA A 202 14.36 18.87 -4.99
N VAL A 203 13.34 19.67 -4.62
CA VAL A 203 13.07 20.98 -5.24
C VAL A 203 13.53 22.18 -4.40
N SER A 204 13.54 22.04 -3.07
CA SER A 204 13.96 23.09 -2.13
C SER A 204 14.58 22.47 -0.85
N PRO A 205 15.89 22.16 -0.86
CA PRO A 205 16.59 21.60 0.30
C PRO A 205 16.50 22.47 1.56
N ILE A 206 16.52 23.80 1.38
CA ILE A 206 16.45 24.77 2.49
C ILE A 206 15.12 24.68 3.23
N VAL A 207 14.02 24.50 2.50
CA VAL A 207 12.70 24.34 3.12
C VAL A 207 12.59 23.00 3.83
N ALA A 208 13.11 21.92 3.24
CA ALA A 208 13.10 20.60 3.86
C ALA A 208 13.92 20.54 5.16
N GLU A 209 15.03 21.28 5.27
CA GLU A 209 15.87 21.31 6.47
C GLU A 209 15.08 21.77 7.72
N ARG A 210 14.02 22.58 7.55
CA ARG A 210 13.16 23.08 8.64
C ARG A 210 12.44 21.98 9.42
N VAL A 211 12.20 20.84 8.77
CA VAL A 211 11.50 19.69 9.37
C VAL A 211 12.44 18.50 9.62
N LYS A 212 13.73 18.66 9.39
CA LYS A 212 14.72 17.58 9.54
C LYS A 212 14.70 16.89 10.90
N PRO A 213 14.64 17.60 12.05
CA PRO A 213 14.59 16.93 13.35
C PRO A 213 13.39 15.99 13.48
N PHE A 214 12.24 16.39 12.94
CA PHE A 214 11.03 15.57 12.92
C PHE A 214 11.17 14.37 11.99
N THR A 215 11.76 14.54 10.80
CA THR A 215 11.94 13.41 9.88
C THR A 215 12.98 12.41 10.37
N GLU A 216 14.05 12.84 11.03
CA GLU A 216 15.04 11.93 11.62
C GLU A 216 14.43 11.09 12.75
N GLU A 217 13.57 11.69 13.58
CA GLU A 217 12.81 10.95 14.59
C GLU A 217 11.86 9.93 13.95
N MET A 218 11.13 10.36 12.92
CA MET A 218 10.21 9.51 12.18
C MET A 218 10.91 8.30 11.53
N GLU A 219 12.08 8.47 10.89
CA GLU A 219 12.79 7.37 10.24
C GLU A 219 13.16 6.27 11.23
N ARG A 220 13.58 6.63 12.46
CA ARG A 220 13.84 5.65 13.53
C ARG A 220 12.59 4.81 13.84
N VAL A 221 11.41 5.45 13.90
CA VAL A 221 10.14 4.76 14.14
C VAL A 221 9.77 3.84 12.98
N ILE A 222 10.00 4.28 11.73
CA ILE A 222 9.77 3.44 10.54
C ILE A 222 10.68 2.20 10.60
N GLU A 223 11.98 2.37 10.85
CA GLU A 223 12.94 1.27 10.94
C GLU A 223 12.55 0.26 12.02
N GLU A 224 12.23 0.74 13.24
CA GLU A 224 11.79 -0.11 14.35
C GLU A 224 10.54 -0.93 14.02
N LYS A 225 9.55 -0.35 13.33
CA LYS A 225 8.32 -1.04 12.95
C LYS A 225 8.52 -2.00 11.79
N MET A 226 9.31 -1.61 10.80
CA MET A 226 9.60 -2.44 9.62
C MET A 226 10.44 -3.67 9.99
N HIS A 227 11.30 -3.60 11.02
CA HIS A 227 12.03 -4.76 11.54
C HIS A 227 11.15 -5.76 12.31
N ARG A 228 9.98 -5.36 12.79
CA ARG A 228 9.04 -6.21 13.54
C ARG A 228 7.98 -6.89 12.66
N ALA A 229 7.84 -6.46 11.40
CA ALA A 229 6.86 -6.94 10.43
C ALA A 229 7.37 -8.17 9.65
#